data_AF-A0A3D9FS39-F1
#
_entry.id   AF-A0A3D9FS39-F1
#
_cell.length_a   1.000
_cell.length_b   1.000
_cell.length_c   1.000
_cell.angle_alpha   90.00
_cell.angle_beta   90.00
_cell.angle_gamma   90.00
#
_symmetry.space_group_name_H-M   'P 1'
#
loop_
_entity.id
_entity.type
_entity.pdbx_description
1 polymer ?
#
loop_
_entity_poly.entity_id
_entity_poly.type
_entity_poly.pdbx_seq_one_letter_code
_entity_poly.pdbx_strand_id
1 'polypeptide(L)'
;MTKRSNKYYLTLSLKEYANGETEPAKELGIQFDNHDEIFGIIDRIKDKNLFDTPEEATQFALGLKLFSEIKLKHRKNPLFDELNEVFPVFMKKLKSL
;
A
#
# COMPACT_ATOMS: atom_id res chain seq x y z
N MET A 1 -18.29 -13.96 11.42
CA MET A 1 -18.47 -12.50 11.30
C MET A 1 -17.69 -12.01 10.10
N THR A 2 -18.36 -11.48 9.08
CA THR A 2 -17.68 -10.80 7.97
C THR A 2 -16.90 -9.64 8.57
N LYS A 3 -15.57 -9.69 8.47
CA LYS A 3 -14.70 -8.61 8.95
C LYS A 3 -15.14 -7.33 8.22
N ARG A 4 -15.46 -6.26 8.96
CA ARG A 4 -15.81 -4.97 8.36
C ARG A 4 -14.60 -4.48 7.55
N SER A 5 -14.84 -4.06 6.30
CA SER A 5 -13.83 -3.48 5.41
C SER A 5 -14.23 -2.06 5.01
N ASN A 6 -13.25 -1.20 4.86
CA ASN A 6 -13.38 0.11 4.23
C ASN A 6 -13.26 -0.06 2.71
N LYS A 7 -14.00 0.74 1.95
CA LYS A 7 -14.02 0.71 0.48
C LYS A 7 -13.35 1.96 -0.07
N TYR A 8 -12.47 1.78 -1.05
CA TYR A 8 -11.70 2.85 -1.65
C TYR A 8 -11.74 2.76 -3.17
N TYR A 9 -11.51 3.91 -3.80
CA TYR A 9 -11.20 4.02 -5.22
C TYR A 9 -9.86 4.74 -5.36
N LEU A 10 -8.98 4.21 -6.19
CA LEU A 10 -7.67 4.80 -6.48
C LEU A 10 -7.55 5.05 -7.98
N THR A 11 -7.14 6.26 -8.33
CA THR A 11 -6.76 6.63 -9.68
C THR A 11 -5.25 6.80 -9.76
N LEU A 12 -4.63 6.22 -10.78
CA LEU A 12 -3.22 6.43 -11.15
C LEU A 12 -3.17 7.06 -12.54
N SER A 13 -2.57 8.23 -12.64
CA SER A 13 -2.33 8.90 -13.93
C SER A 13 -0.83 8.98 -14.21
N LEU A 14 -0.39 8.49 -15.37
CA LEU A 14 0.97 8.70 -15.85
C LEU A 14 1.13 10.16 -16.29
N LYS A 15 2.02 10.89 -15.63
CA LYS A 15 2.26 12.32 -15.92
C LYS A 15 3.37 12.54 -16.94
N GLU A 16 4.38 11.70 -16.92
CA GLU A 16 5.54 11.78 -17.81
C GLU A 16 6.17 10.38 -17.89
N TYR A 17 6.60 9.99 -19.08
CA TYR A 17 7.40 8.81 -19.31
C TYR A 17 8.87 9.08 -18.96
N ALA A 18 9.64 8.03 -18.70
CA ALA A 18 11.07 8.18 -18.38
C ALA A 18 11.90 8.82 -19.51
N ASN A 19 11.41 8.82 -20.75
CA ASN A 19 12.02 9.47 -21.91
C ASN A 19 11.57 10.93 -22.08
N GLY A 20 10.79 11.49 -21.16
CA GLY A 20 10.27 12.86 -21.20
C GLY A 20 9.00 13.04 -22.05
N GLU A 21 8.51 11.98 -22.69
CA GLU A 21 7.24 12.06 -23.41
C GLU A 21 6.06 12.13 -22.43
N THR A 22 4.96 12.74 -22.86
CA THR A 22 3.71 12.82 -22.09
C THR A 22 2.57 12.05 -22.74
N GLU A 23 2.79 11.55 -23.97
CA GLU A 23 1.80 10.85 -24.77
C GLU A 23 2.26 9.42 -25.17
N PRO A 24 1.36 8.43 -25.26
CA PRO A 24 -0.06 8.57 -24.92
C PRO A 24 -0.25 8.68 -23.40
N ALA A 25 -1.08 9.63 -22.97
CA ALA A 25 -1.49 9.72 -21.57
C ALA A 25 -2.14 8.41 -21.12
N LYS A 26 -1.89 7.98 -19.88
CA LYS A 26 -2.46 6.75 -19.30
C LYS A 26 -3.09 7.02 -17.96
N GLU A 27 -4.27 6.45 -17.75
CA GLU A 27 -4.97 6.48 -16.47
C GLU A 27 -5.52 5.09 -16.15
N LEU A 28 -5.46 4.71 -14.88
CA LEU A 28 -6.04 3.50 -14.33
C LEU A 28 -6.86 3.88 -13.11
N GLY A 29 -8.09 3.38 -13.04
CA GLY A 29 -8.91 3.43 -11.83
C GLY A 29 -9.14 2.03 -11.28
N ILE A 30 -8.97 1.83 -9.97
CA ILE A 30 -9.26 0.56 -9.29
C ILE A 30 -10.12 0.79 -8.05
N GLN A 31 -11.10 -0.09 -7.85
CA GLN A 31 -11.85 -0.18 -6.59
C GLN A 31 -11.31 -1.33 -5.76
N PHE A 32 -11.09 -1.10 -4.46
CA PHE A 32 -10.60 -2.13 -3.55
C PHE A 32 -11.11 -1.93 -2.12
N ASP A 33 -11.09 -3.03 -1.38
CA ASP A 33 -11.46 -3.07 0.03
C ASP A 33 -10.20 -3.26 0.88
N ASN A 34 -10.12 -2.55 2.01
CA ASN A 34 -9.06 -2.74 3.01
C ASN A 34 -9.64 -2.79 4.43
N HIS A 35 -9.06 -3.62 5.29
CA HIS A 35 -9.51 -3.74 6.69
C HIS A 35 -9.13 -2.53 7.55
N ASP A 36 -8.02 -1.85 7.22
CA ASP A 36 -7.61 -0.66 7.95
C ASP A 36 -8.17 0.60 7.27
N GLU A 37 -8.32 1.66 8.07
CA GLU A 37 -8.62 3.00 7.56
C GLU A 37 -7.29 3.60 7.04
N ILE A 38 -7.16 3.74 5.72
CA ILE A 38 -5.87 3.99 5.06
C ILE A 38 -5.35 5.41 5.36
N PHE A 39 -6.22 6.40 5.49
CA PHE A 39 -5.80 7.78 5.77
C PHE A 39 -5.16 7.89 7.15
N GLY A 40 -5.77 7.29 8.17
CA GLY A 40 -5.20 7.20 9.51
C GLY A 40 -3.93 6.35 9.58
N ILE A 41 -3.72 5.40 8.65
CA ILE A 41 -2.42 4.74 8.52
C ILE A 41 -1.38 5.68 7.89
N ILE A 42 -1.74 6.45 6.86
CA ILE A 42 -0.86 7.46 6.26
C ILE A 42 -0.40 8.47 7.33
N ASP A 43 -1.33 9.01 8.12
CA ASP A 43 -1.02 9.98 9.17
C ASP A 43 -0.05 9.39 10.20
N ARG A 44 -0.33 8.18 10.69
CA ARG A 44 0.57 7.48 11.64
C ARG A 44 1.96 7.20 11.07
N ILE A 45 2.10 6.96 9.78
CA ILE A 45 3.41 6.73 9.15
C ILE A 45 4.16 8.05 8.99
N LYS A 46 3.47 9.14 8.62
CA LYS A 46 4.05 10.49 8.58
C LYS A 46 4.59 10.90 9.95
N ASP A 47 3.83 10.67 11.01
CA ASP A 47 4.21 11.02 12.38
C ASP A 47 5.48 10.31 12.87
N LYS A 48 5.80 9.12 12.32
CA LYS A 48 7.02 8.39 12.65
C LYS A 48 8.29 8.99 12.04
N ASN A 49 8.16 9.93 11.08
CA ASN A 49 9.29 10.58 10.40
C ASN A 49 10.37 9.59 9.90
N LEU A 50 9.92 8.48 9.28
CA LEU A 50 10.81 7.41 8.80
C LEU A 50 11.43 7.68 7.43
N PHE A 51 10.93 8.68 6.71
CA PHE A 51 11.26 8.99 5.32
C PHE A 51 11.56 10.47 5.17
N ASP A 52 12.18 10.86 4.06
CA ASP A 52 12.66 12.22 3.86
C ASP A 52 11.49 13.19 3.62
N THR A 53 10.38 12.70 3.08
CA THR A 53 9.19 13.51 2.77
C THR A 53 7.87 12.87 3.24
N PRO A 54 6.85 13.70 3.56
CA PRO A 54 5.49 13.22 3.80
C PRO A 54 4.88 12.45 2.62
N GLU A 55 5.31 12.77 1.39
CA GLU A 55 4.91 12.10 0.16
C GLU A 55 5.43 10.66 0.13
N GLU A 56 6.71 10.43 0.46
CA GLU A 56 7.30 9.09 0.58
C GLU A 56 6.60 8.25 1.66
N ALA A 57 6.31 8.85 2.82
CA ALA A 57 5.51 8.22 3.86
C ALA A 57 4.12 7.80 3.36
N THR A 58 3.48 8.64 2.55
CA THR A 58 2.18 8.35 1.92
C THR A 58 2.29 7.20 0.92
N GLN A 59 3.29 7.23 0.04
CA GLN A 59 3.55 6.17 -0.95
C GLN A 59 3.80 4.83 -0.27
N PHE A 60 4.65 4.83 0.77
CA PHE A 60 4.95 3.63 1.55
C PHE A 60 3.70 3.08 2.23
N ALA A 61 2.94 3.92 2.93
CA ALA A 61 1.71 3.50 3.62
C ALA A 61 0.68 2.91 2.63
N LEU A 62 0.41 3.62 1.53
CA LEU A 62 -0.54 3.18 0.51
C LEU A 62 -0.10 1.86 -0.14
N GLY A 63 1.16 1.78 -0.58
CA GLY A 63 1.72 0.58 -1.20
C GLY A 63 1.69 -0.62 -0.25
N LEU A 64 2.11 -0.44 1.00
CA LEU A 64 2.07 -1.47 2.03
C LEU A 64 0.65 -1.99 2.26
N LYS A 65 -0.34 -1.10 2.29
CA LYS A 65 -1.74 -1.45 2.53
C LYS A 65 -2.39 -2.17 1.34
N LEU A 66 -2.10 -1.74 0.11
CA LEU A 66 -2.53 -2.44 -1.10
C LEU A 66 -1.92 -3.84 -1.18
N PHE A 67 -0.61 -3.95 -0.98
CA PHE A 67 0.12 -5.21 -1.06
C PHE A 67 -0.29 -6.21 0.03
N SER A 68 -0.29 -5.77 1.29
CA SER A 68 -0.57 -6.65 2.43
C SER A 68 -1.97 -7.24 2.39
N GLU A 69 -2.96 -6.52 1.87
CA GLU A 69 -4.32 -7.02 1.73
C GLU A 69 -4.41 -8.15 0.69
N ILE A 70 -3.73 -8.01 -0.46
CA ILE A 70 -3.66 -9.06 -1.50
C ILE A 70 -2.91 -10.29 -0.96
N LYS A 71 -1.77 -10.08 -0.30
CA LYS A 71 -1.02 -11.16 0.36
C LYS A 71 -1.89 -11.92 1.36
N LEU A 72 -2.68 -11.23 2.18
CA LEU A 72 -3.57 -11.86 3.17
C LEU A 72 -4.71 -12.64 2.50
N LYS A 73 -5.34 -12.08 1.46
CA LYS A 73 -6.41 -12.75 0.69
C LYS A 73 -5.89 -14.02 0.01
N HIS A 74 -4.66 -13.98 -0.51
CA HIS A 74 -4.03 -15.07 -1.23
C HIS A 74 -2.94 -15.76 -0.41
N ARG A 75 -3.06 -15.82 0.92
CA ARG A 75 -2.00 -16.31 1.82
C ARG A 75 -1.48 -17.74 1.55
N LYS A 76 -2.25 -18.55 0.81
CA LYS A 76 -1.91 -19.92 0.41
C LYS A 76 -1.25 -20.00 -0.98
N ASN A 77 -1.08 -18.88 -1.67
CA ASN A 77 -0.39 -18.84 -2.95
C ASN A 77 1.11 -19.06 -2.69
N PRO A 78 1.77 -20.03 -3.36
CA PRO A 78 3.18 -20.35 -3.16
C PRO A 78 4.13 -19.15 -3.29
N LEU A 79 3.75 -18.12 -4.06
CA LEU A 79 4.50 -16.86 -4.17
C LEU A 79 4.75 -16.19 -2.81
N PHE A 80 3.87 -16.41 -1.82
CA PHE A 80 3.94 -15.76 -0.52
C PHE A 80 4.48 -16.65 0.60
N ASP A 81 4.91 -17.89 0.32
CA ASP A 81 5.27 -18.86 1.38
C ASP A 81 6.39 -18.34 2.29
N GLU A 82 7.53 -17.97 1.72
CA GLU A 82 8.64 -17.37 2.47
C GLU A 82 8.23 -16.02 3.11
N LEU A 83 7.42 -15.25 2.39
CA LEU A 83 6.97 -13.94 2.86
C LEU A 83 5.97 -14.06 4.02
N ASN A 84 5.28 -15.19 4.18
CA ASN A 84 4.39 -15.44 5.31
C ASN A 84 5.16 -15.51 6.63
N GLU A 85 6.41 -15.96 6.60
CA GLU A 85 7.27 -16.08 7.78
C GLU A 85 7.90 -14.73 8.16
N VAL A 86 8.46 -14.01 7.18
CA VAL A 86 9.25 -12.80 7.46
C VAL A 86 8.42 -11.51 7.50
N PHE A 87 7.29 -11.44 6.79
CA PHE A 87 6.47 -10.22 6.75
C PHE A 87 5.88 -9.81 8.11
N PRO A 88 5.41 -10.74 8.97
CA PRO A 88 5.00 -10.37 10.33
C PRO A 88 6.13 -9.74 11.17
N VAL A 89 7.38 -10.15 10.96
CA VAL A 89 8.55 -9.58 11.65
C VAL A 89 8.77 -8.14 11.19
N PHE A 90 8.74 -7.90 9.88
CA PHE A 90 8.78 -6.54 9.31
C PHE A 90 7.67 -5.65 9.86
N MET A 91 6.42 -6.14 9.87
CA MET A 91 5.27 -5.38 10.37
C MET A 91 5.37 -5.06 11.86
N LYS A 92 5.94 -5.96 12.68
CA LYS A 92 6.21 -5.69 14.09
C LYS A 92 7.24 -4.57 14.25
N LYS A 93 8.34 -4.64 13.52
CA LYS A 93 9.39 -3.60 13.52
C LYS A 93 8.83 -2.24 13.09
N LEU A 94 8.06 -2.20 12.01
CA LEU A 94 7.43 -0.96 11.53
C LEU A 94 6.50 -0.33 12.57
N LYS A 95 5.74 -1.16 13.31
CA LYS A 95 4.83 -0.67 14.35
C LYS A 95 5.56 -0.15 15.59
N SER A 96 6.76 -0.67 15.88
CA SER A 96 7.54 -0.31 17.06
C SER A 96 8.43 0.91 16.89
N LEU A 97 8.80 1.25 15.65
CA LEU A 97 9.40 2.54 15.31
C LEU A 97 8.38 3.65 15.52
#